data_AF-A0AB35S7H8-F1
#
_entry.id   AF-A0AB35S7H8-F1
#
_cell.length_a   1.000
_cell.length_b   1.000
_cell.length_c   1.000
_cell.angle_alpha   90.00
_cell.angle_beta   90.00
_cell.angle_gamma   90.00
#
_symmetry.space_group_name_H-M   'P 1'
#
loop_
_entity.id
_entity.type
_entity.pdbx_description
1 polymer ?
#
loop_
_entity_poly.entity_id
_entity_poly.type
_entity_poly.pdbx_seq_one_letter_code
_entity_poly.pdbx_strand_id
1 'polypeptide(L)' 'MSSCECNMSSRLKEVKASIVEKQARRDEVEYFIEDLKKQDLLTAFDENVWLSMVDYLCVHKDGKVEFTFLDGNVMKIDG' A
#
# COMPACT_ATOMS: atom_id res chain seq x y z
N MET A 1 -1.34 -31.65 36.12
CA MET A 1 -2.29 -31.50 34.98
C MET A 1 -2.76 -30.07 34.74
N SER A 2 -2.88 -29.19 35.75
CA SER A 2 -3.40 -27.81 35.59
C SER A 2 -2.54 -26.84 34.75
N SER A 3 -1.22 -27.03 34.65
CA SER A 3 -0.32 -26.10 33.93
C SER A 3 -0.50 -26.11 32.40
N CYS A 4 -0.81 -27.27 31.81
CA CYS A 4 -0.96 -27.42 30.36
C CYS A 4 -2.25 -26.77 29.82
N GLU A 5 -3.33 -26.79 30.59
CA GLU A 5 -4.61 -26.18 30.23
C GLU A 5 -4.53 -24.65 30.18
N CYS A 6 -3.74 -24.03 31.07
CA CYS A 6 -3.55 -22.58 31.10
C CYS A 6 -2.77 -22.07 29.88
N ASN A 7 -1.75 -22.81 29.44
CA ASN A 7 -0.93 -22.46 28.26
C ASN A 7 -1.73 -22.63 26.94
N MET A 8 -2.55 -23.68 26.83
CA MET A 8 -3.40 -23.86 25.65
C MET A 8 -4.43 -22.72 25.52
N SER A 9 -5.02 -22.29 26.64
CA SER A 9 -5.98 -21.18 26.68
C SER A 9 -5.31 -19.83 26.34
N SER A 10 -4.08 -19.58 26.78
CA SER A 10 -3.38 -18.33 26.50
C SER A 10 -3.03 -18.18 25.02
N ARG A 11 -2.49 -19.22 24.38
CA ARG A 11 -2.22 -19.22 22.93
C ARG A 11 -3.49 -19.01 22.11
N LEU A 12 -4.61 -19.63 22.51
CA LEU A 12 -5.88 -19.46 21.83
C LEU A 12 -6.39 -18.00 21.89
N LYS A 13 -6.24 -17.34 23.04
CA LYS A 13 -6.63 -15.92 23.20
C LYS A 13 -5.77 -15.01 22.34
N GLU A 14 -4.46 -15.24 22.31
CA GLU A 14 -3.52 -14.48 21.48
C GLU A 14 -3.84 -14.60 19.98
N VAL A 15 -4.09 -15.83 19.51
CA VAL A 15 -4.45 -16.06 18.10
C VAL A 15 -5.77 -15.38 17.75
N LYS A 16 -6.77 -15.44 18.63
CA LYS A 16 -8.04 -14.73 18.43
C LYS A 16 -7.85 -13.22 18.36
N ALA A 17 -7.02 -12.64 19.24
CA ALA A 17 -6.72 -11.22 19.21
C ALA A 17 -6.03 -10.80 17.90
N SER A 18 -5.06 -11.58 17.43
CA SER A 18 -4.39 -11.33 16.15
C SER A 18 -5.33 -11.44 14.95
N ILE A 19 -6.31 -12.36 14.98
CA ILE A 19 -7.34 -12.44 13.94
C ILE A 19 -8.20 -11.17 13.92
N VAL A 20 -8.66 -10.72 15.09
CA VAL A 20 -9.47 -9.49 15.20
C VAL A 20 -8.70 -8.26 14.71
N GLU A 21 -7.43 -8.12 15.09
CA GLU A 21 -6.56 -7.04 14.64
C GLU A 21 -6.37 -7.05 13.12
N LYS A 22 -6.09 -8.23 12.54
CA LYS A 22 -5.94 -8.37 11.08
C LYS A 22 -7.25 -8.08 10.35
N GLN A 23 -8.39 -8.45 10.91
CA GLN A 23 -9.69 -8.13 10.34
C GLN A 23 -9.96 -6.62 10.40
N ALA A 24 -9.71 -5.96 11.54
CA ALA A 24 -9.89 -4.52 11.66
C ALA A 24 -9.04 -3.74 10.65
N ARG A 25 -7.76 -4.13 10.48
CA ARG A 25 -6.88 -3.51 9.47
C ARG A 25 -7.35 -3.79 8.04
N ARG A 26 -7.90 -4.98 7.77
CA ARG A 26 -8.48 -5.31 6.46
C ARG A 26 -9.67 -4.42 6.17
N ASP A 27 -10.57 -4.28 7.14
CA ASP A 27 -11.78 -3.48 7.01
C ASP A 27 -11.42 -2.01 6.76
N GLU A 28 -10.44 -1.46 7.48
CA GLU A 28 -9.94 -0.08 7.26
C GLU A 28 -9.42 0.13 5.83
N VAL A 29 -8.62 -0.79 5.31
CA VAL A 29 -8.11 -0.74 3.93
C VAL A 29 -9.25 -0.88 2.92
N GLU A 30 -10.22 -1.74 3.18
CA GLU A 30 -11.37 -1.96 2.31
C GLU A 30 -12.25 -0.71 2.23
N TYR A 31 -12.54 -0.05 3.36
CA TYR A 31 -13.24 1.24 3.39
C TYR A 31 -12.49 2.32 2.61
N PHE A 32 -11.17 2.42 2.79
CA PHE A 32 -10.37 3.39 2.05
C PHE A 32 -10.43 3.15 0.54
N ILE A 33 -10.35 1.89 0.09
CA ILE A 33 -10.48 1.53 -1.32
C ILE A 33 -11.90 1.85 -1.85
N GLU A 34 -12.95 1.60 -1.07
CA GLU A 34 -14.32 1.98 -1.44
C GLU A 34 -14.48 3.49 -1.61
N ASP A 35 -13.86 4.28 -0.74
CA ASP A 35 -13.87 5.74 -0.87
C ASP A 35 -13.06 6.24 -2.06
N LEU A 36 -11.93 5.61 -2.36
CA LEU A 36 -11.18 5.88 -3.59
C LEU A 36 -11.99 5.57 -4.86
N LYS A 37 -12.77 4.49 -4.87
CA LYS A 37 -13.64 4.13 -6.01
C LYS A 37 -14.79 5.13 -6.24
N LYS A 38 -15.19 5.89 -5.21
CA LYS A 38 -16.23 6.93 -5.31
C LYS A 38 -15.69 8.23 -5.90
N GLN A 39 -14.38 8.44 -5.87
CA GLN A 39 -13.77 9.56 -6.57
C GLN A 39 -13.92 9.34 -8.06
N ASP A 40 -14.23 10.40 -8.80
CA ASP A 40 -14.16 10.34 -10.24
C ASP A 40 -12.74 9.89 -10.64
N LEU A 41 -12.66 8.98 -11.61
CA LEU A 41 -11.40 8.67 -12.28
C LEU A 41 -10.72 10.00 -12.63
N LEU A 42 -9.39 10.06 -12.57
CA LEU A 42 -8.64 11.19 -13.12
C LEU A 42 -8.97 11.27 -14.62
N THR A 43 -10.02 12.00 -14.95
CA THR A 43 -10.57 12.15 -16.31
C THR A 43 -9.68 13.06 -17.14
N ALA A 44 -8.82 13.82 -16.48
CA ALA A 44 -7.76 14.60 -17.07
C ALA A 44 -6.44 14.32 -16.36
N PHE A 45 -5.35 14.48 -17.10
CA PHE A 45 -4.01 14.50 -16.53
C PHE A 45 -3.88 15.70 -15.59
N ASP A 46 -3.50 15.44 -14.34
CA ASP A 46 -3.14 16.46 -13.36
C ASP A 46 -1.65 16.32 -13.04
N GLU A 47 -0.89 17.38 -13.31
CA GLU A 47 0.56 17.39 -13.13
C GLU A 47 0.97 17.20 -11.67
N ASN A 48 0.23 17.79 -10.71
CA ASN A 48 0.56 17.67 -9.29
C ASN A 48 0.29 16.25 -8.79
N VAL A 49 -0.81 15.63 -9.24
CA VAL A 49 -1.12 14.24 -8.91
C VAL A 49 -0.08 13.32 -9.55
N TRP A 50 0.27 13.53 -10.81
CA TRP A 50 1.28 12.71 -11.49
C TRP A 50 2.67 12.84 -10.83
N LEU A 51 3.08 14.05 -10.46
CA LEU A 51 4.31 14.29 -9.70
C LEU A 51 4.28 13.67 -8.30
N SER A 52 3.12 13.65 -7.63
CA SER A 52 3.00 13.02 -6.30
C SER A 52 3.21 11.50 -6.31
N MET A 53 3.10 10.87 -7.49
CA MET A 53 3.34 9.44 -7.69
C MET A 53 4.81 9.12 -7.99
N VAL A 54 5.62 10.13 -8.35
CA VAL A 54 7.05 9.97 -8.65
C VAL A 54 7.86 9.97 -7.36
N ASP A 55 8.71 8.98 -7.19
CA ASP A 55 9.70 8.90 -6.10
C ASP A 55 10.93 9.76 -6.45
N TYR A 56 11.58 9.45 -7.57
CA TYR A 56 12.68 10.25 -8.11
C TYR A 56 12.80 10.09 -9.62
N LEU A 57 13.56 10.98 -10.25
CA LEU A 57 13.94 10.90 -11.66
C LEU A 57 15.45 10.90 -11.84
N CYS A 58 15.93 10.19 -12.86
CA CYS A 58 17.33 10.15 -13.27
C CYS A 58 17.47 10.73 -14.68
N VAL A 59 18.35 11.71 -14.85
CA VAL A 59 18.69 12.28 -16.17
C VAL A 59 20.07 11.79 -16.57
N HIS A 60 20.13 11.09 -17.70
CA HIS A 60 21.36 10.56 -18.25
C HIS A 60 22.05 11.56 -19.18
N LYS A 61 23.36 11.39 -19.37
CA LYS A 61 24.17 12.27 -20.23
C LYS A 61 23.75 12.25 -21.71
N ASP A 62 23.13 11.16 -22.15
CA ASP A 62 22.61 10.98 -23.50
C ASP A 62 21.19 11.56 -23.68
N GLY A 63 20.65 12.25 -22.66
CA GLY A 63 19.35 12.91 -22.71
C GLY A 63 18.18 12.02 -22.29
N LYS A 64 18.42 10.74 -21.96
CA LYS A 64 17.37 9.84 -21.47
C LYS A 64 16.92 10.23 -20.07
N VAL A 65 15.64 10.09 -19.82
CA VAL A 65 15.03 10.33 -18.52
C VAL A 65 14.33 9.06 -18.03
N GLU A 66 14.65 8.65 -16.80
CA GLU A 66 13.98 7.55 -16.12
C GLU A 66 13.22 8.09 -14.91
N PHE A 67 11.92 7.81 -14.84
CA PHE A 67 11.05 8.13 -13.69
C PHE A 67 10.82 6.85 -12.89
N THR A 68 11.13 6.88 -11.60
CA THR A 68 10.80 5.83 -10.65
C THR A 68 9.57 6.27 -9.87
N PHE A 69 8.52 5.45 -9.86
CA PHE A 69 7.29 5.71 -9.11
C PHE A 69 7.37 5.10 -7.71
N LEU A 70 6.51 5.59 -6.80
CA LEU A 70 6.43 5.10 -5.41
C LEU A 70 6.09 3.61 -5.29
N ASP A 71 5.48 3.01 -6.31
CA ASP A 71 5.17 1.58 -6.38
C ASP A 71 6.33 0.73 -6.94
N GLY A 72 7.46 1.36 -7.31
CA GLY A 72 8.63 0.73 -7.89
C GLY A 72 8.58 0.55 -9.41
N ASN A 73 7.51 0.99 -10.08
CA ASN A 73 7.47 1.02 -11.54
C ASN A 73 8.46 2.06 -12.09
N VAL A 74 9.00 1.78 -13.29
CA VAL A 74 9.95 2.66 -13.97
C VAL A 74 9.43 3.00 -15.36
N MET A 75 9.30 4.28 -15.67
CA MET A 75 8.99 4.80 -17.01
C MET A 75 10.23 5.43 -17.62
N LYS A 76 10.54 5.09 -18.87
CA LYS A 76 11.68 5.61 -19.61
C LYS A 76 11.21 6.49 -20.75
N ILE A 77 11.81 7.66 -20.88
CA ILE A 77 11.57 8.59 -21.99
C ILE A 77 12.90 8.78 -22.71
N ASP A 78 12.89 8.43 -24.00
CA ASP A 78 13.97 8.77 -24.92
C ASP A 78 13.71 10.19 -25.46
N GLY A 79 14.76 11.03 -25.46
CA GLY A 79 14.72 12.43 -25.90
C GLY A 79 14.94 12.63 -27.40
#